data_AF-A0A952GEB9-F1
#
_entry.id   AF-A0A952GEB9-F1
#
_cell.length_a   1.000
_cell.length_b   1.000
_cell.length_c   1.000
_cell.angle_alpha   90.00
_cell.angle_beta   90.00
_cell.angle_gamma   90.00
#
_symmetry.space_group_name_H-M   'P 1'
#
loop_
_entity.id
_entity.type
_entity.pdbx_description
1 polymer ?
#
loop_
_entity_poly.entity_id
_entity_poly.type
_entity_poly.pdbx_seq_one_letter_code
_entity_poly.pdbx_strand_id
1 'polypeptide(L)'
;MTPDQLQPSSFDLYPPLARSFAVEHLTLLRQLPLTICPSFLAQISDLDTRFPIERKTLAWQCDSLAALPQAKRDALLAPLRAIAMAPELEKLDWVNSPAAFVERLSAHLWSTGQINGFHDASRELFAAIPDQPNEATRLALIVVGQGADTSRASILSKLARKGIRLNGVNPATAQQQLLEAFAKHAAKGQEAYAHWYVDGGQPWVLPESVRASAIQVSYPQLSPLRKRVLERMQSILNTNQANAEKMRSDLAAIAPTELRSGQVASDPILQRFYTELFTSGSGTQIFSTSFVQWAGRELARRAQPHTVLLRYTPRQRHRGFNEMVSDPESKVLDPEGSLVDAEMDAYYNWIEMGRIAAPGKLTVLAWVEGSSKAVMVSPKTKPNTISNQAVTIEQALASFAVV
;
A
#
# COMPACT_ATOMS: atom_id res chain seq x y z
N MET A 1 20.05 1.95 27.94
CA MET A 1 18.72 1.68 28.55
C MET A 1 18.23 0.38 27.98
N THR A 2 17.78 -0.55 28.81
CA THR A 2 17.19 -1.83 28.38
C THR A 2 15.65 -1.75 28.44
N PRO A 3 14.90 -2.60 27.71
CA PRO A 3 13.44 -2.51 27.66
C PRO A 3 12.74 -2.59 29.02
N ASP A 4 13.24 -3.38 29.97
CA ASP A 4 12.72 -3.49 31.34
C ASP A 4 12.77 -2.16 32.13
N GLN A 5 13.63 -1.23 31.69
CA GLN A 5 13.79 0.10 32.30
C GLN A 5 12.84 1.16 31.74
N LEU A 6 12.08 0.86 30.67
CA LEU A 6 11.12 1.81 30.08
C LEU A 6 10.16 2.33 31.14
N GLN A 7 9.85 3.62 31.12
CA GLN A 7 8.87 4.27 31.99
C GLN A 7 7.86 5.04 31.13
N PRO A 8 6.71 5.47 31.67
CA PRO A 8 5.79 6.33 30.93
C PRO A 8 6.46 7.60 30.36
N SER A 9 7.42 8.17 31.10
CA SER A 9 8.21 9.34 30.66
C SER A 9 9.19 9.05 29.53
N SER A 10 9.51 7.77 29.26
CA SER A 10 10.34 7.38 28.11
C SER A 10 9.70 7.78 26.78
N PHE A 11 8.38 8.00 26.74
CA PHE A 11 7.62 8.33 25.54
C PHE A 11 7.16 9.79 25.49
N ASP A 12 7.77 10.69 26.28
CA ASP A 12 7.36 12.11 26.33
C ASP A 12 7.56 12.85 25.00
N LEU A 13 8.46 12.37 24.13
CA LEU A 13 8.66 12.90 22.78
C LEU A 13 7.70 12.30 21.74
N TYR A 14 6.91 11.29 22.10
CA TYR A 14 5.98 10.67 21.16
C TYR A 14 4.77 11.57 20.94
N PRO A 15 4.19 11.56 19.73
CA PRO A 15 2.89 12.18 19.48
C PRO A 15 1.79 11.65 20.43
N PRO A 16 0.69 12.39 20.64
CA PRO A 16 -0.28 12.07 21.70
C PRO A 16 -0.86 10.65 21.64
N LEU A 17 -1.27 10.17 20.46
CA LEU A 17 -1.85 8.82 20.34
C LEU A 17 -0.77 7.75 20.50
N ALA A 18 0.40 7.94 19.87
CA ALA A 18 1.58 7.08 20.03
C ALA A 18 2.01 6.94 21.50
N ARG A 19 2.08 8.05 22.24
CA ARG A 19 2.43 8.07 23.67
C ARG A 19 1.42 7.30 24.50
N SER A 20 0.12 7.57 24.30
CA SER A 20 -0.95 6.87 25.01
C SER A 20 -0.86 5.37 24.79
N PHE A 21 -0.70 4.94 23.54
CA PHE A 21 -0.58 3.53 23.16
C PHE A 21 0.66 2.86 23.76
N ALA A 22 1.81 3.53 23.74
CA ALA A 22 3.04 3.01 24.34
C ALA A 22 2.91 2.80 25.86
N VAL A 23 2.26 3.74 26.55
CA VAL A 23 2.01 3.66 28.00
C VAL A 23 1.03 2.54 28.33
N GLU A 24 -0.05 2.40 27.54
CA GLU A 24 -1.05 1.35 27.69
C GLU A 24 -0.42 -0.05 27.57
N HIS A 25 0.48 -0.25 26.61
CA HIS A 25 1.16 -1.54 26.40
C HIS A 25 2.54 -1.64 27.08
N LEU A 26 2.87 -0.75 28.03
CA LEU A 26 4.19 -0.68 28.66
C LEU A 26 4.61 -2.01 29.31
N THR A 27 3.68 -2.73 29.92
CA THR A 27 3.94 -4.03 30.55
C THR A 27 4.47 -5.06 29.54
N LEU A 28 3.91 -5.10 28.33
CA LEU A 28 4.41 -5.96 27.26
C LEU A 28 5.78 -5.47 26.78
N LEU A 29 5.92 -4.18 26.50
CA LEU A 29 7.15 -3.59 25.95
C LEU A 29 8.36 -3.88 26.85
N ARG A 30 8.19 -3.82 28.17
CA ARG A 30 9.25 -4.15 29.16
C ARG A 30 9.73 -5.60 29.12
N GLN A 31 8.95 -6.51 28.57
CA GLN A 31 9.28 -7.94 28.53
C GLN A 31 9.94 -8.36 27.21
N LEU A 32 9.82 -7.53 26.18
CA LEU A 32 10.42 -7.76 24.86
C LEU A 32 11.95 -7.58 24.92
N PRO A 33 12.73 -8.43 24.26
CA PRO A 33 14.16 -8.18 24.11
C PRO A 33 14.45 -6.95 23.25
N LEU A 34 15.62 -6.35 23.46
CA LEU A 34 16.09 -5.19 22.69
C LEU A 34 16.19 -5.48 21.18
N THR A 35 16.31 -6.76 20.80
CA THR A 35 16.35 -7.20 19.40
C THR A 35 15.02 -7.04 18.67
N ILE A 36 13.89 -6.93 19.38
CA ILE A 36 12.55 -6.80 18.76
C ILE A 36 11.73 -5.61 19.26
N CYS A 37 11.94 -5.15 20.51
CA CYS A 37 11.20 -4.03 21.09
C CYS A 37 11.24 -2.76 20.20
N PRO A 38 12.40 -2.35 19.64
CA PRO A 38 12.48 -1.20 18.75
C PRO A 38 11.65 -1.35 17.46
N SER A 39 11.40 -2.57 16.97
CA SER A 39 10.51 -2.80 15.83
C SER A 39 9.04 -2.52 16.17
N PHE A 40 8.62 -2.75 17.42
CA PHE A 40 7.30 -2.30 17.90
C PHE A 40 7.29 -0.78 18.06
N LEU A 41 8.31 -0.20 18.69
CA LEU A 41 8.38 1.24 18.89
C LEU A 41 8.42 2.04 17.58
N ALA A 42 9.08 1.52 16.53
CA ALA A 42 9.05 2.14 15.19
C ALA A 42 7.64 2.20 14.59
N GLN A 43 6.77 1.27 14.97
CA GLN A 43 5.37 1.30 14.55
C GLN A 43 4.52 2.23 15.43
N ILE A 44 4.82 2.25 16.73
CA ILE A 44 4.10 3.05 17.71
C ILE A 44 4.41 4.54 17.56
N SER A 45 5.67 4.94 17.33
CA SER A 45 6.07 6.35 17.18
C SER A 45 5.31 7.08 16.06
N ASP A 46 4.79 6.30 15.12
CA ASP A 46 4.16 6.72 13.89
C ASP A 46 2.62 6.72 13.94
N LEU A 47 2.03 6.28 15.08
CA LEU A 47 0.64 5.86 15.18
C LEU A 47 -0.37 6.95 14.78
N ASP A 48 -0.11 8.22 15.14
CA ASP A 48 -0.95 9.37 14.87
C ASP A 48 -1.20 9.61 13.36
N THR A 49 -0.29 9.12 12.51
CA THR A 49 -0.36 9.25 11.05
C THR A 49 -0.59 7.92 10.33
N ARG A 50 -0.77 6.81 11.07
CA ARG A 50 -1.14 5.50 10.50
C ARG A 50 -2.64 5.43 10.21
N PHE A 51 -3.02 4.63 9.23
CA PHE A 51 -4.43 4.34 8.96
C PHE A 51 -5.09 3.61 10.14
N PRO A 52 -6.41 3.77 10.35
CA PRO A 52 -7.12 3.13 11.45
C PRO A 52 -6.91 1.60 11.52
N ILE A 53 -6.87 0.91 10.38
CA ILE A 53 -6.67 -0.54 10.36
C ILE A 53 -5.24 -0.94 10.77
N GLU A 54 -4.22 -0.15 10.44
CA GLU A 54 -2.85 -0.37 10.93
C GLU A 54 -2.79 -0.23 12.45
N ARG A 55 -3.49 0.76 13.02
CA ARG A 55 -3.58 0.95 14.48
C ARG A 55 -4.27 -0.24 15.15
N LYS A 56 -5.41 -0.68 14.61
CA LYS A 56 -6.16 -1.87 15.10
C LYS A 56 -5.31 -3.14 15.02
N THR A 57 -4.57 -3.32 13.93
CA THR A 57 -3.69 -4.49 13.73
C THR A 57 -2.57 -4.50 14.77
N LEU A 58 -1.94 -3.35 15.02
CA LEU A 58 -0.88 -3.25 16.03
C LEU A 58 -1.42 -3.50 17.44
N ALA A 59 -2.60 -2.95 17.78
CA ALA A 59 -3.28 -3.22 19.03
C ALA A 59 -3.55 -4.73 19.20
N TRP A 60 -4.15 -5.37 18.20
CA TRP A 60 -4.41 -6.81 18.20
C TRP A 60 -3.15 -7.65 18.43
N GLN A 61 -2.04 -7.28 17.78
CA GLN A 61 -0.76 -7.95 17.96
C GLN A 61 -0.24 -7.80 19.41
N CYS A 62 -0.24 -6.58 19.95
CA CYS A 62 0.17 -6.33 21.32
C CYS A 62 -0.70 -7.08 22.33
N ASP A 63 -2.02 -6.99 22.20
CA ASP A 63 -2.98 -7.63 23.11
C ASP A 63 -2.86 -9.15 23.06
N SER A 64 -2.73 -9.72 21.87
CA SER A 64 -2.56 -11.16 21.69
C SER A 64 -1.26 -11.67 22.33
N LEU A 65 -0.15 -10.95 22.13
CA LEU A 65 1.13 -11.31 22.75
C LEU A 65 1.06 -11.16 24.28
N ALA A 66 0.41 -10.11 24.77
CA ALA A 66 0.20 -9.86 26.20
C ALA A 66 -0.75 -10.88 26.86
N ALA A 67 -1.63 -11.51 26.09
CA ALA A 67 -2.54 -12.56 26.56
C ALA A 67 -1.90 -13.97 26.57
N LEU A 68 -0.76 -14.19 25.89
CA LEU A 68 -0.08 -15.48 25.92
C LEU A 68 0.34 -15.88 27.35
N PRO A 69 0.23 -17.16 27.76
CA PRO A 69 0.79 -17.61 29.02
C PRO A 69 2.27 -17.26 29.12
N GLN A 70 2.72 -16.79 30.29
CA GLN A 70 4.09 -16.28 30.48
C GLN A 70 5.15 -17.29 30.03
N ALA A 71 5.02 -18.57 30.42
CA ALA A 71 5.96 -19.61 30.01
C ALA A 71 6.05 -19.78 28.48
N LYS A 72 4.93 -19.67 27.77
CA LYS A 72 4.89 -19.74 26.30
C LYS A 72 5.55 -18.50 25.69
N ARG A 73 5.26 -17.31 26.22
CA ARG A 73 5.88 -16.06 25.76
C ARG A 73 7.39 -16.08 25.97
N ASP A 74 7.86 -16.51 27.13
CA ASP A 74 9.29 -16.60 27.41
C ASP A 74 10.01 -17.61 26.51
N ALA A 75 9.37 -18.74 26.21
CA ALA A 75 9.90 -19.70 25.24
C ALA A 75 10.03 -19.09 23.83
N LEU A 76 9.03 -18.33 23.37
CA LEU A 76 9.05 -17.65 22.06
C LEU A 76 10.07 -16.51 21.99
N LEU A 77 10.31 -15.80 23.11
CA LEU A 77 11.25 -14.69 23.17
C LEU A 77 12.70 -15.14 23.44
N ALA A 78 12.92 -16.37 23.93
CA ALA A 78 14.26 -16.86 24.27
C ALA A 78 15.24 -16.86 23.08
N PRO A 79 14.88 -17.31 21.86
CA PRO A 79 15.79 -17.23 20.71
C PRO A 79 16.13 -15.79 20.32
N LEU A 80 15.18 -14.85 20.45
CA LEU A 80 15.41 -13.43 20.19
C LEU A 80 16.32 -12.79 21.25
N ARG A 81 16.27 -13.23 22.50
CA ARG A 81 17.18 -12.81 23.59
C ARG A 81 18.61 -13.35 23.38
N ALA A 82 18.77 -14.49 22.71
CA ALA A 82 20.06 -15.12 22.48
C ALA A 82 20.88 -14.49 21.35
N ILE A 83 20.28 -13.59 20.55
CA ILE A 83 20.98 -12.88 19.47
C ILE A 83 22.01 -11.93 20.07
N ALA A 84 23.25 -12.05 19.61
CA ALA A 84 24.35 -11.20 20.05
C ALA A 84 24.25 -9.79 19.46
N MET A 85 24.20 -8.80 20.35
CA MET A 85 24.12 -7.37 20.01
C MET A 85 25.51 -6.74 19.92
N ALA A 86 25.67 -5.78 19.00
CA ALA A 86 26.85 -4.93 18.98
C ALA A 86 26.78 -3.89 20.13
N PRO A 87 27.88 -3.62 20.87
CA PRO A 87 27.89 -2.62 21.95
C PRO A 87 27.46 -1.21 21.51
N GLU A 88 27.66 -0.88 20.23
CA GLU A 88 27.26 0.41 19.65
C GLU A 88 25.73 0.51 19.50
N LEU A 89 25.05 -0.61 19.21
CA LEU A 89 23.59 -0.64 19.09
C LEU A 89 22.93 -0.39 20.45
N GLU A 90 23.47 -0.94 21.53
CA GLU A 90 22.94 -0.77 22.90
C GLU A 90 23.00 0.69 23.40
N LYS A 91 23.87 1.50 22.80
CA LYS A 91 24.06 2.92 23.11
C LYS A 91 23.14 3.84 22.31
N LEU A 92 22.46 3.33 21.29
CA LEU A 92 21.54 4.15 20.49
C LEU A 92 20.30 4.52 21.30
N ASP A 93 19.76 5.70 20.99
CA ASP A 93 18.43 6.10 21.47
C ASP A 93 17.35 5.35 20.68
N TRP A 94 17.21 4.06 20.98
CA TRP A 94 16.25 3.18 20.33
C TRP A 94 14.80 3.49 20.71
N VAL A 95 14.58 4.33 21.72
CA VAL A 95 13.24 4.78 22.12
C VAL A 95 12.79 5.94 21.25
N ASN A 96 13.63 6.98 21.07
CA ASN A 96 13.26 8.15 20.28
C ASN A 96 13.72 8.08 18.82
N SER A 97 14.53 7.09 18.45
CA SER A 97 14.94 6.81 17.06
C SER A 97 14.85 5.32 16.72
N PRO A 98 13.69 4.68 16.92
CA PRO A 98 13.53 3.23 16.76
C PRO A 98 13.79 2.76 15.32
N ALA A 99 13.39 3.52 14.30
CA ALA A 99 13.63 3.16 12.90
C ALA A 99 15.12 3.08 12.56
N ALA A 100 15.91 4.05 13.02
CA ALA A 100 17.37 4.06 12.82
C ALA A 100 18.05 2.88 13.56
N PHE A 101 17.53 2.50 14.72
CA PHE A 101 17.99 1.29 15.41
C PHE A 101 17.69 0.04 14.58
N VAL A 102 16.47 -0.13 14.08
CA VAL A 102 16.06 -1.31 13.29
C VAL A 102 16.90 -1.45 12.03
N GLU A 103 17.21 -0.35 11.34
CA GLU A 103 18.09 -0.35 10.17
C GLU A 103 19.50 -0.87 10.52
N ARG A 104 20.11 -0.33 11.58
CA ARG A 104 21.46 -0.74 12.01
C ARG A 104 21.49 -2.16 12.56
N LEU A 105 20.44 -2.58 13.28
CA LEU A 105 20.29 -3.96 13.72
C LEU A 105 20.26 -4.90 12.51
N SER A 106 19.48 -4.56 11.48
CA SER A 106 19.41 -5.37 10.25
C SER A 106 20.79 -5.53 9.60
N ALA A 107 21.55 -4.43 9.46
CA ALA A 107 22.91 -4.48 8.94
C ALA A 107 23.85 -5.37 9.77
N HIS A 108 23.75 -5.29 11.10
CA HIS A 108 24.52 -6.13 12.03
C HIS A 108 24.15 -7.62 11.94
N LEU A 109 22.86 -7.95 11.84
CA LEU A 109 22.39 -9.32 11.70
C LEU A 109 22.90 -9.96 10.41
N TRP A 110 22.96 -9.20 9.33
CA TRP A 110 23.54 -9.64 8.06
C TRP A 110 25.06 -9.86 8.17
N SER A 111 25.80 -8.89 8.72
CA SER A 111 27.27 -8.99 8.81
C SER A 111 27.74 -10.12 9.73
N THR A 112 26.94 -10.48 10.73
CA THR A 112 27.25 -11.54 11.69
C THR A 112 26.63 -12.90 11.34
N GLY A 113 25.85 -12.99 10.27
CA GLY A 113 25.16 -14.23 9.87
C GLY A 113 23.99 -14.63 10.78
N GLN A 114 23.57 -13.78 11.71
CA GLN A 114 22.47 -14.05 12.66
C GLN A 114 21.08 -13.78 12.07
N ILE A 115 20.98 -13.23 10.85
CA ILE A 115 19.71 -12.83 10.22
C ILE A 115 18.69 -13.96 10.10
N ASN A 116 19.12 -15.19 9.80
CA ASN A 116 18.21 -16.33 9.67
C ASN A 116 17.59 -16.70 11.02
N GLY A 117 18.41 -16.76 12.09
CA GLY A 117 17.91 -17.02 13.44
C GLY A 117 16.92 -15.94 13.91
N PHE A 118 17.19 -14.67 13.58
CA PHE A 118 16.25 -13.58 13.85
C PHE A 118 14.93 -13.74 13.08
N HIS A 119 14.98 -14.04 11.78
CA HIS A 119 13.78 -14.24 10.96
C HIS A 119 12.94 -15.43 11.43
N ASP A 120 13.59 -16.55 11.77
CA ASP A 120 12.90 -17.75 12.23
C ASP A 120 12.21 -17.52 13.58
N ALA A 121 12.92 -16.93 14.54
CA ALA A 121 12.37 -16.60 15.84
C ALA A 121 11.24 -15.55 15.77
N SER A 122 11.40 -14.53 14.93
CA SER A 122 10.34 -13.54 14.70
C SER A 122 9.11 -14.18 14.07
N ARG A 123 9.29 -15.06 13.08
CA ARG A 123 8.19 -15.79 12.43
C ARG A 123 7.44 -16.66 13.44
N GLU A 124 8.13 -17.38 14.31
CA GLU A 124 7.50 -18.19 15.36
C GLU A 124 6.72 -17.34 16.37
N LEU A 125 7.28 -16.20 16.78
CA LEU A 125 6.60 -15.25 17.67
C LEU A 125 5.28 -14.75 17.06
N PHE A 126 5.31 -14.30 15.81
CA PHE A 126 4.12 -13.78 15.14
C PHE A 126 3.13 -14.89 14.71
N ALA A 127 3.60 -16.11 14.47
CA ALA A 127 2.72 -17.26 14.22
C ALA A 127 1.91 -17.68 15.46
N ALA A 128 2.30 -17.27 16.66
CA ALA A 128 1.54 -17.50 17.89
C ALA A 128 0.37 -16.52 18.07
N ILE A 129 0.28 -15.46 17.25
CA ILE A 129 -0.81 -14.49 17.25
C ILE A 129 -1.96 -15.08 16.42
N PRO A 130 -3.18 -15.16 16.96
CA PRO A 130 -4.33 -15.65 16.22
C PRO A 130 -4.65 -14.71 15.05
N ASP A 131 -5.13 -15.30 13.94
CA ASP A 131 -5.66 -14.53 12.82
C ASP A 131 -6.81 -13.63 13.29
N GLN A 132 -6.78 -12.37 12.86
CA GLN A 132 -7.87 -11.45 13.14
C GLN A 132 -9.08 -11.82 12.26
N PRO A 133 -10.29 -11.97 12.82
CA PRO A 133 -11.47 -12.25 12.03
C PRO A 133 -11.69 -11.16 10.97
N ASN A 134 -11.90 -11.57 9.73
CA ASN A 134 -12.22 -10.68 8.63
C ASN A 134 -13.37 -11.27 7.81
N GLU A 135 -14.49 -10.55 7.75
CA GLU A 135 -15.66 -10.96 6.98
C GLU A 135 -15.95 -10.00 5.81
N ALA A 136 -15.11 -8.98 5.64
CA ALA A 136 -15.34 -7.90 4.68
C ALA A 136 -15.30 -8.43 3.24
N THR A 137 -16.35 -8.13 2.48
CA THR A 137 -16.37 -8.30 1.04
C THR A 137 -15.60 -7.16 0.39
N ARG A 138 -14.76 -7.49 -0.59
CA ARG A 138 -13.93 -6.53 -1.30
C ARG A 138 -14.25 -6.50 -2.79
N LEU A 139 -14.34 -5.30 -3.34
CA LEU A 139 -14.53 -5.04 -4.75
C LEU A 139 -13.37 -4.20 -5.29
N ALA A 140 -12.60 -4.75 -6.23
CA ALA A 140 -11.57 -4.02 -6.96
C ALA A 140 -11.99 -3.84 -8.43
N LEU A 141 -12.13 -2.58 -8.85
CA LEU A 141 -12.43 -2.16 -10.20
C LEU A 141 -11.15 -1.61 -10.81
N ILE A 142 -10.76 -2.11 -11.97
CA ILE A 142 -9.52 -1.74 -12.65
C ILE A 142 -9.83 -1.31 -14.07
N VAL A 143 -9.33 -0.16 -14.49
CA VAL A 143 -9.56 0.40 -15.82
C VAL A 143 -8.22 0.60 -16.51
N VAL A 144 -8.06 0.04 -17.71
CA VAL A 144 -6.79 0.03 -18.45
C VAL A 144 -6.99 0.43 -19.90
N GLY A 145 -5.92 0.79 -20.60
CA GLY A 145 -5.91 0.87 -22.06
C GLY A 145 -6.48 2.16 -22.66
N GLN A 146 -6.64 3.23 -21.88
CA GLN A 146 -7.05 4.52 -22.41
C GLN A 146 -6.12 4.96 -23.57
N GLY A 147 -6.69 5.10 -24.77
CA GLY A 147 -5.98 5.58 -25.95
C GLY A 147 -5.01 4.59 -26.61
N ALA A 148 -4.96 3.33 -26.16
CA ALA A 148 -4.14 2.28 -26.76
C ALA A 148 -4.92 1.47 -27.82
N ASP A 149 -4.20 0.75 -28.69
CA ASP A 149 -4.80 -0.25 -29.56
C ASP A 149 -5.27 -1.46 -28.74
N THR A 150 -6.59 -1.61 -28.67
CA THR A 150 -7.24 -2.69 -27.92
C THR A 150 -7.63 -3.87 -28.82
N SER A 151 -7.21 -3.91 -30.08
CA SER A 151 -7.53 -4.97 -31.05
C SER A 151 -7.04 -6.35 -30.59
N ARG A 152 -5.91 -6.40 -29.89
CA ARG A 152 -5.26 -7.63 -29.43
C ARG A 152 -6.21 -8.54 -28.63
N ALA A 153 -6.34 -9.80 -29.05
CA ALA A 153 -7.23 -10.77 -28.41
C ALA A 153 -6.77 -11.18 -26.99
N SER A 154 -5.47 -11.09 -26.71
CA SER A 154 -4.84 -11.55 -25.47
C SER A 154 -4.71 -10.48 -24.37
N ILE A 155 -5.43 -9.36 -24.47
CA ILE A 155 -5.43 -8.33 -23.43
C ILE A 155 -5.93 -8.94 -22.10
N LEU A 156 -5.25 -8.58 -21.01
CA LEU A 156 -5.47 -9.06 -19.65
C LEU A 156 -5.29 -10.58 -19.51
N SER A 157 -4.48 -11.22 -20.36
CA SER A 157 -4.33 -12.68 -20.39
C SER A 157 -3.94 -13.32 -19.04
N LYS A 158 -3.04 -12.70 -18.26
CA LYS A 158 -2.64 -13.22 -16.94
C LYS A 158 -3.83 -13.25 -15.98
N LEU A 159 -4.61 -12.17 -15.92
CA LEU A 159 -5.80 -12.06 -15.09
C LEU A 159 -6.92 -12.98 -15.60
N ALA A 160 -7.10 -13.09 -16.92
CA ALA A 160 -8.12 -13.95 -17.53
C ALA A 160 -7.94 -15.44 -17.19
N ARG A 161 -6.69 -15.91 -16.99
CA ARG A 161 -6.43 -17.27 -16.51
C ARG A 161 -7.01 -17.55 -15.11
N LYS A 162 -7.36 -16.51 -14.35
CA LYS A 162 -7.89 -16.60 -13.00
C LYS A 162 -9.41 -16.41 -12.92
N GLY A 163 -10.06 -16.08 -14.03
CA GLY A 163 -11.51 -15.86 -14.05
C GLY A 163 -12.11 -16.00 -15.45
N ILE A 164 -13.10 -15.18 -15.76
CA ILE A 164 -13.80 -15.18 -17.05
C ILE A 164 -13.45 -13.93 -17.86
N ARG A 165 -13.18 -14.11 -19.15
CA ARG A 165 -13.09 -13.02 -20.13
C ARG A 165 -14.49 -12.69 -20.67
N LEU A 166 -14.83 -11.42 -20.68
CA LEU A 166 -16.06 -10.89 -21.26
C LEU A 166 -15.69 -10.11 -22.52
N ASN A 167 -16.21 -10.52 -23.69
CA ASN A 167 -15.92 -9.87 -24.97
C ASN A 167 -17.10 -9.03 -25.51
N GLY A 168 -18.25 -9.05 -24.82
CA GLY A 168 -19.47 -8.35 -25.20
C GLY A 168 -19.88 -7.23 -24.24
N VAL A 169 -18.94 -6.65 -23.48
CA VAL A 169 -19.24 -5.50 -22.62
C VAL A 169 -19.71 -4.33 -23.48
N ASN A 170 -20.76 -3.60 -23.06
CA ASN A 170 -21.14 -2.36 -23.73
C ASN A 170 -20.20 -1.20 -23.32
N PRO A 171 -19.29 -0.73 -24.20
CA PRO A 171 -18.34 0.31 -23.84
C PRO A 171 -19.02 1.66 -23.52
N ALA A 172 -20.18 1.96 -24.12
CA ALA A 172 -20.85 3.24 -23.96
C ALA A 172 -21.40 3.46 -22.54
N THR A 173 -21.72 2.39 -21.82
CA THR A 173 -22.29 2.45 -20.46
C THR A 173 -21.33 1.95 -19.38
N ALA A 174 -20.20 1.35 -19.75
CA ALA A 174 -19.30 0.67 -18.81
C ALA A 174 -18.75 1.60 -17.71
N GLN A 175 -18.31 2.81 -18.06
CA GLN A 175 -17.81 3.79 -17.09
C GLN A 175 -18.87 4.13 -16.03
N GLN A 176 -20.07 4.50 -16.47
CA GLN A 176 -21.17 4.83 -15.57
C GLN A 176 -21.50 3.65 -14.65
N GLN A 177 -21.61 2.45 -15.20
CA GLN A 177 -21.93 1.24 -14.43
C GLN A 177 -20.83 0.83 -13.44
N LEU A 178 -19.55 1.09 -13.75
CA LEU A 178 -18.46 0.91 -12.79
C LEU A 178 -18.61 1.86 -11.59
N LEU A 179 -18.94 3.12 -11.84
CA LEU A 179 -19.15 4.12 -10.78
C LEU A 179 -20.41 3.82 -9.95
N GLU A 180 -21.48 3.32 -10.57
CA GLU A 180 -22.68 2.86 -9.87
C GLU A 180 -22.39 1.62 -9.02
N ALA A 181 -21.65 0.65 -9.55
CA ALA A 181 -21.22 -0.53 -8.80
C ALA A 181 -20.33 -0.16 -7.61
N PHE A 182 -19.40 0.78 -7.82
CA PHE A 182 -18.58 1.35 -6.76
C PHE A 182 -19.46 1.95 -5.66
N ALA A 183 -20.36 2.87 -6.01
CA ALA A 183 -21.24 3.54 -5.05
C ALA A 183 -22.12 2.54 -4.28
N LYS A 184 -22.68 1.54 -4.99
CA LYS A 184 -23.50 0.48 -4.38
C LYS A 184 -22.71 -0.36 -3.37
N HIS A 185 -21.46 -0.69 -3.69
CA HIS A 185 -20.61 -1.43 -2.75
C HIS A 185 -20.19 -0.53 -1.57
N ALA A 186 -19.83 0.72 -1.84
CA ALA A 186 -19.44 1.69 -0.82
C ALA A 186 -20.55 1.99 0.19
N ALA A 187 -21.81 2.01 -0.25
CA ALA A 187 -22.97 2.24 0.62
C ALA A 187 -23.17 1.16 1.70
N LYS A 188 -22.51 -0.01 1.60
CA LYS A 188 -22.61 -1.08 2.61
C LYS A 188 -21.84 -0.80 3.90
N GLY A 189 -20.90 0.15 3.89
CA GLY A 189 -20.11 0.47 5.07
C GLY A 189 -19.47 1.85 4.99
N GLN A 190 -19.55 2.61 6.09
CA GLN A 190 -19.05 3.99 6.17
C GLN A 190 -17.72 4.09 6.94
N GLU A 191 -16.94 3.02 6.96
CA GLU A 191 -15.63 3.02 7.60
C GLU A 191 -14.69 4.02 6.92
N ALA A 192 -13.96 4.79 7.73
CA ALA A 192 -13.00 5.76 7.24
C ALA A 192 -11.95 5.08 6.36
N TYR A 193 -11.63 5.69 5.20
CA TYR A 193 -10.67 5.17 4.22
C TYR A 193 -11.03 3.80 3.64
N ALA A 194 -12.28 3.34 3.72
CA ALA A 194 -12.67 2.05 3.16
C ALA A 194 -12.86 2.07 1.64
N HIS A 195 -13.01 3.24 1.02
CA HIS A 195 -13.34 3.37 -0.40
C HIS A 195 -12.43 4.37 -1.10
N TRP A 196 -11.86 3.97 -2.23
CA TRP A 196 -10.83 4.74 -2.93
C TRP A 196 -11.03 4.79 -4.43
N TYR A 197 -10.83 5.98 -5.00
CA TYR A 197 -10.65 6.18 -6.43
C TYR A 197 -9.25 6.75 -6.68
N VAL A 198 -8.44 6.00 -7.44
CA VAL A 198 -7.08 6.37 -7.83
C VAL A 198 -7.01 6.50 -9.34
N ASP A 199 -6.59 7.66 -9.84
CA ASP A 199 -6.48 7.93 -11.28
C ASP A 199 -5.05 8.33 -11.70
N GLY A 200 -4.55 7.73 -12.77
CA GLY A 200 -3.23 8.05 -13.33
C GLY A 200 -3.17 9.37 -14.11
N GLY A 201 -4.30 9.99 -14.42
CA GLY A 201 -4.42 11.12 -15.31
C GLY A 201 -5.54 12.06 -14.88
N GLN A 202 -6.25 12.63 -15.85
CA GLN A 202 -7.40 13.48 -15.55
C GLN A 202 -8.53 12.62 -15.01
N PRO A 203 -9.01 12.89 -13.77
CA PRO A 203 -10.04 12.08 -13.14
C PRO A 203 -11.36 12.21 -13.89
N TRP A 204 -12.15 11.14 -13.86
CA TRP A 204 -13.53 11.18 -14.31
C TRP A 204 -14.37 12.17 -13.50
N VAL A 205 -15.42 12.70 -14.13
CA VAL A 205 -16.45 13.43 -13.39
C VAL A 205 -17.23 12.42 -12.54
N LEU A 206 -17.01 12.48 -11.24
CA LEU A 206 -17.61 11.52 -10.31
C LEU A 206 -19.01 11.98 -9.85
N PRO A 207 -19.99 11.07 -9.86
CA PRO A 207 -21.29 11.30 -9.20
C PRO A 207 -21.11 11.62 -7.71
N GLU A 208 -22.06 12.37 -7.14
CA GLU A 208 -22.04 12.73 -5.70
C GLU A 208 -21.93 11.50 -4.80
N SER A 209 -22.62 10.40 -5.15
CA SER A 209 -22.59 9.16 -4.39
C SER A 209 -21.18 8.56 -4.25
N VAL A 210 -20.34 8.69 -5.28
CA VAL A 210 -18.94 8.27 -5.25
C VAL A 210 -18.11 9.31 -4.51
N ARG A 211 -18.29 10.61 -4.81
CA ARG A 211 -17.49 11.68 -4.21
C ARG A 211 -17.62 11.75 -2.69
N ALA A 212 -18.84 11.58 -2.18
CA ALA A 212 -19.11 11.61 -0.74
C ALA A 212 -18.59 10.37 -0.01
N SER A 213 -18.45 9.24 -0.71
CA SER A 213 -18.11 7.95 -0.08
C SER A 213 -16.64 7.57 -0.19
N ALA A 214 -15.87 8.22 -1.08
CA ALA A 214 -14.51 7.79 -1.43
C ALA A 214 -13.46 8.87 -1.24
N ILE A 215 -12.27 8.43 -0.83
CA ILE A 215 -11.06 9.23 -0.99
C ILE A 215 -10.67 9.21 -2.47
N GLN A 216 -10.45 10.39 -3.01
CA GLN A 216 -10.13 10.60 -4.42
C GLN A 216 -8.71 11.13 -4.53
N VAL A 217 -7.89 10.48 -5.35
CA VAL A 217 -6.52 10.92 -5.59
C VAL A 217 -6.14 10.67 -7.05
N SER A 218 -5.51 11.66 -7.68
CA SER A 218 -5.00 11.52 -9.04
C SER A 218 -3.55 11.96 -9.16
N TYR A 219 -2.85 11.39 -10.14
CA TYR A 219 -1.47 11.73 -10.43
C TYR A 219 -1.27 13.22 -10.74
N PRO A 220 -2.14 13.90 -11.52
CA PRO A 220 -2.03 15.35 -11.73
C PRO A 220 -2.35 16.17 -10.48
N GLN A 221 -3.32 15.75 -9.66
CA GLN A 221 -3.65 16.45 -8.40
C GLN A 221 -2.45 16.50 -7.45
N LEU A 222 -1.62 15.45 -7.42
CA LEU A 222 -0.41 15.41 -6.60
C LEU A 222 0.84 16.00 -7.27
N SER A 223 0.71 16.64 -8.44
CA SER A 223 1.84 17.30 -9.13
C SER A 223 2.66 18.24 -8.24
N PRO A 224 2.07 19.06 -7.34
CA PRO A 224 2.86 19.93 -6.46
C PRO A 224 3.81 19.15 -5.55
N LEU A 225 3.39 17.99 -5.03
CA LEU A 225 4.24 17.11 -4.21
C LEU A 225 5.32 16.45 -5.06
N ARG A 226 4.92 15.90 -6.20
CA ARG A 226 5.82 15.24 -7.16
C ARG A 226 6.98 16.16 -7.58
N LYS A 227 6.69 17.42 -7.90
CA LYS A 227 7.69 18.42 -8.28
C LYS A 227 8.73 18.66 -7.18
N ARG A 228 8.29 18.81 -5.93
CA ARG A 228 9.18 18.99 -4.77
C ARG A 228 10.10 17.77 -4.56
N VAL A 229 9.57 16.57 -4.76
CA VAL A 229 10.38 15.34 -4.69
C VAL A 229 11.42 15.30 -5.82
N LEU A 230 11.04 15.64 -7.05
CA LEU A 230 11.96 15.69 -8.19
C LEU A 230 13.07 16.74 -8.00
N GLU A 231 12.73 17.93 -7.49
CA GLU A 231 13.69 18.97 -7.11
C GLU A 231 14.69 18.45 -6.06
N ARG A 232 14.21 17.69 -5.07
CA ARG A 232 15.06 17.06 -4.07
C ARG A 232 15.98 15.99 -4.66
N MET A 233 15.45 15.14 -5.55
CA MET A 233 16.25 14.14 -6.27
C MET A 233 17.35 14.81 -7.10
N GLN A 234 17.03 15.87 -7.83
CA GLN A 234 18.00 16.64 -8.61
C GLN A 234 19.09 17.25 -7.72
N SER A 235 18.71 17.78 -6.55
CA SER A 235 19.68 18.30 -5.58
C SER A 235 20.64 17.21 -5.07
N ILE A 236 20.17 15.98 -4.84
CA ILE A 236 21.02 14.86 -4.41
C ILE A 236 21.95 14.43 -5.54
N LEU A 237 21.45 14.31 -6.77
CA LEU A 237 22.23 13.91 -7.95
C LEU A 237 23.38 14.89 -8.25
N ASN A 238 23.21 16.16 -7.93
CA ASN A 238 24.24 17.18 -8.10
C ASN A 238 25.35 17.13 -7.02
N THR A 239 25.27 16.22 -6.05
CA THR A 239 26.33 16.01 -5.06
C THR A 239 27.33 14.94 -5.53
N ASN A 240 28.62 15.13 -5.28
CA ASN A 240 29.68 14.15 -5.59
C ASN A 240 29.59 12.83 -4.80
N GLN A 241 28.53 12.63 -4.00
CA GLN A 241 28.28 11.44 -3.18
C GLN A 241 26.99 10.69 -3.59
N ALA A 242 26.41 11.03 -4.75
CA ALA A 242 25.18 10.42 -5.22
C ALA A 242 25.38 8.92 -5.54
N ASN A 243 24.80 8.06 -4.71
CA ASN A 243 24.56 6.65 -5.04
C ASN A 243 23.08 6.30 -4.80
N ALA A 244 22.59 5.26 -5.46
CA ALA A 244 21.17 4.92 -5.47
C ALA A 244 20.60 4.60 -4.07
N GLU A 245 21.38 3.92 -3.22
CA GLU A 245 20.96 3.56 -1.86
C GLU A 245 20.88 4.78 -0.93
N LYS A 246 21.83 5.70 -1.06
CA LYS A 246 21.81 6.98 -0.34
C LYS A 246 20.60 7.80 -0.78
N MET A 247 20.34 7.90 -2.08
CA MET A 247 19.16 8.61 -2.59
C MET A 247 17.86 7.99 -2.05
N ARG A 248 17.74 6.66 -2.05
CA ARG A 248 16.58 5.95 -1.49
C ARG A 248 16.39 6.27 0.00
N SER A 249 17.48 6.26 0.78
CA SER A 249 17.45 6.54 2.22
C SER A 249 17.11 8.00 2.51
N ASP A 250 17.72 8.93 1.77
CA ASP A 250 17.47 10.36 1.88
C ASP A 250 16.01 10.70 1.53
N LEU A 251 15.44 10.07 0.49
CA LEU A 251 14.04 10.24 0.13
C LEU A 251 13.11 9.67 1.20
N ALA A 252 13.37 8.47 1.70
CA ALA A 252 12.54 7.82 2.71
C ALA A 252 12.49 8.61 4.03
N ALA A 253 13.51 9.42 4.32
CA ALA A 253 13.58 10.26 5.52
C ALA A 253 12.78 11.58 5.40
N ILE A 254 12.26 11.92 4.21
CA ILE A 254 11.56 13.19 4.00
C ILE A 254 10.22 13.20 4.74
N ALA A 255 10.06 14.18 5.63
CA ALA A 255 8.82 14.38 6.36
C ALA A 255 7.73 15.06 5.48
N PRO A 256 6.43 14.83 5.77
CA PRO A 256 5.34 15.47 5.02
C PRO A 256 5.38 17.01 5.05
N THR A 257 5.90 17.60 6.13
CA THR A 257 6.05 19.05 6.29
C THR A 257 7.12 19.63 5.37
N GLU A 258 8.21 18.91 5.11
CA GLU A 258 9.28 19.31 4.19
C GLU A 258 8.73 19.39 2.75
N LEU A 259 7.88 18.45 2.37
CA LEU A 259 7.15 18.50 1.10
C LEU A 259 5.89 19.34 1.16
N ARG A 260 5.62 20.09 2.24
CA ARG A 260 4.41 20.91 2.49
C ARG A 260 3.12 20.20 2.04
N SER A 261 2.97 18.95 2.46
CA SER A 261 1.83 18.09 2.11
C SER A 261 0.49 18.63 2.58
N GLY A 262 0.48 19.48 3.61
CA GLY A 262 -0.69 20.22 4.07
C GLY A 262 -1.35 21.11 3.01
N GLN A 263 -0.65 21.44 1.92
CA GLN A 263 -1.22 22.17 0.78
C GLN A 263 -2.06 21.29 -0.15
N VAL A 264 -1.92 19.97 -0.06
CA VAL A 264 -2.59 19.00 -0.95
C VAL A 264 -3.62 18.16 -0.19
N ALA A 265 -3.40 17.92 1.11
CA ALA A 265 -4.35 17.24 1.98
C ALA A 265 -4.37 17.88 3.37
N SER A 266 -5.56 18.09 3.95
CA SER A 266 -5.70 18.56 5.34
C SER A 266 -5.49 17.44 6.35
N ASP A 267 -5.84 16.21 6.00
CA ASP A 267 -5.72 15.03 6.84
C ASP A 267 -4.26 14.56 7.00
N PRO A 268 -3.70 14.51 8.23
CA PRO A 268 -2.32 14.07 8.46
C PRO A 268 -2.01 12.65 7.97
N ILE A 269 -2.98 11.73 7.99
CA ILE A 269 -2.81 10.36 7.47
C ILE A 269 -2.60 10.42 5.95
N LEU A 270 -3.42 11.21 5.25
CA LEU A 270 -3.29 11.40 3.80
C LEU A 270 -2.03 12.18 3.43
N GLN A 271 -1.63 13.19 4.21
CA GLN A 271 -0.38 13.91 4.00
C GLN A 271 0.82 12.96 4.00
N ARG A 272 0.87 12.06 5.00
CA ARG A 272 1.90 11.03 5.07
C ARG A 272 1.79 10.04 3.92
N PHE A 273 0.60 9.51 3.67
CA PHE A 273 0.39 8.55 2.60
C PHE A 273 0.84 9.09 1.24
N TYR A 274 0.42 10.30 0.87
CA TYR A 274 0.81 10.93 -0.40
C TYR A 274 2.30 11.27 -0.49
N THR A 275 2.93 11.63 0.64
CA THR A 275 4.39 11.79 0.71
C THR A 275 5.08 10.46 0.36
N GLU A 276 4.69 9.39 1.05
CA GLU A 276 5.31 8.07 0.90
C GLU A 276 5.08 7.46 -0.48
N LEU A 277 3.98 7.79 -1.17
CA LEU A 277 3.79 7.38 -2.57
C LEU A 277 4.94 7.85 -3.47
N PHE A 278 5.53 9.02 -3.22
CA PHE A 278 6.63 9.57 -4.02
C PHE A 278 8.00 9.43 -3.37
N THR A 279 8.12 9.08 -2.10
CA THR A 279 9.44 8.93 -1.46
C THR A 279 9.87 7.48 -1.29
N SER A 280 8.91 6.54 -1.30
CA SER A 280 9.19 5.10 -1.15
C SER A 280 8.86 4.28 -2.40
N GLY A 281 8.03 4.81 -3.30
CA GLY A 281 7.66 4.14 -4.55
C GLY A 281 8.71 4.34 -5.64
N SER A 282 9.14 3.25 -6.27
CA SER A 282 10.05 3.33 -7.41
C SER A 282 9.28 3.79 -8.66
N GLY A 283 9.75 4.86 -9.31
CA GLY A 283 9.21 5.35 -10.59
C GLY A 283 7.88 6.11 -10.48
N THR A 284 7.27 6.19 -9.30
CA THR A 284 6.01 6.92 -9.06
C THR A 284 6.15 8.42 -9.29
N GLN A 285 7.38 8.96 -9.20
CA GLN A 285 7.69 10.36 -9.44
C GLN A 285 7.64 10.72 -10.93
N ILE A 286 7.63 9.71 -11.80
CA ILE A 286 7.88 9.87 -13.23
C ILE A 286 6.73 9.27 -14.05
N PHE A 287 6.18 8.13 -13.65
CA PHE A 287 5.18 7.39 -14.42
C PHE A 287 3.84 7.32 -13.69
N SER A 288 2.77 7.72 -14.39
CA SER A 288 1.38 7.60 -13.91
C SER A 288 0.98 6.14 -13.67
N THR A 289 1.44 5.20 -14.50
CA THR A 289 1.17 3.77 -14.35
C THR A 289 1.78 3.24 -13.05
N SER A 290 3.06 3.55 -12.79
CA SER A 290 3.71 3.22 -11.51
C SER A 290 3.03 3.89 -10.32
N PHE A 291 2.55 5.13 -10.47
CA PHE A 291 1.77 5.79 -9.42
C PHE A 291 0.50 4.99 -9.05
N VAL A 292 -0.32 4.61 -10.04
CA VAL A 292 -1.56 3.85 -9.79
C VAL A 292 -1.26 2.47 -9.22
N GLN A 293 -0.24 1.79 -9.76
CA GLN A 293 0.23 0.50 -9.26
C GLN A 293 0.64 0.58 -7.79
N TRP A 294 1.52 1.53 -7.46
CA TRP A 294 2.06 1.70 -6.12
C TRP A 294 0.98 2.13 -5.13
N ALA A 295 0.10 3.05 -5.53
CA ALA A 295 -1.05 3.44 -4.72
C ALA A 295 -1.96 2.24 -4.43
N GLY A 296 -2.30 1.42 -5.42
CA GLY A 296 -3.10 0.20 -5.20
C GLY A 296 -2.46 -0.76 -4.20
N ARG A 297 -1.15 -1.00 -4.32
CA ARG A 297 -0.38 -1.85 -3.39
C ARG A 297 -0.36 -1.27 -1.97
N GLU A 298 -0.03 0.00 -1.81
CA GLU A 298 0.07 0.63 -0.49
C GLU A 298 -1.31 0.80 0.16
N LEU A 299 -2.37 1.02 -0.62
CA LEU A 299 -3.75 0.97 -0.12
C LEU A 299 -4.10 -0.41 0.41
N ALA A 300 -3.81 -1.48 -0.35
CA ALA A 300 -4.05 -2.84 0.12
C ALA A 300 -3.30 -3.11 1.43
N ARG A 301 -2.02 -2.72 1.51
CA ARG A 301 -1.20 -2.96 2.71
C ARG A 301 -1.65 -2.15 3.93
N ARG A 302 -2.05 -0.89 3.75
CA ARG A 302 -2.19 0.09 4.84
C ARG A 302 -3.61 0.49 5.14
N ALA A 303 -4.42 0.77 4.11
CA ALA A 303 -5.80 1.21 4.27
C ALA A 303 -6.78 0.02 4.24
N GLN A 304 -6.40 -1.09 3.61
CA GLN A 304 -7.21 -2.28 3.39
C GLN A 304 -8.63 -1.94 2.91
N PRO A 305 -8.78 -1.33 1.72
CA PRO A 305 -10.07 -0.82 1.25
C PRO A 305 -11.09 -1.93 0.95
N HIS A 306 -12.35 -1.68 1.27
CA HIS A 306 -13.49 -2.50 0.85
C HIS A 306 -13.79 -2.30 -0.64
N THR A 307 -13.66 -1.06 -1.14
CA THR A 307 -13.87 -0.75 -2.55
C THR A 307 -12.68 0.04 -3.08
N VAL A 308 -12.11 -0.38 -4.20
CA VAL A 308 -11.09 0.40 -4.89
C VAL A 308 -11.38 0.47 -6.38
N LEU A 309 -11.26 1.67 -6.97
CA LEU A 309 -11.26 1.89 -8.40
C LEU A 309 -9.90 2.44 -8.81
N LEU A 310 -9.15 1.66 -9.60
CA LEU A 310 -7.82 2.00 -10.10
C LEU A 310 -7.92 2.25 -11.61
N ARG A 311 -7.66 3.48 -12.04
CA ARG A 311 -7.67 3.84 -13.47
C ARG A 311 -6.28 4.19 -13.96
N TYR A 312 -5.78 3.38 -14.88
CA TYR A 312 -4.49 3.56 -15.53
C TYR A 312 -4.66 4.38 -16.81
N THR A 313 -3.99 5.53 -16.86
CA THR A 313 -3.95 6.42 -18.03
C THR A 313 -2.55 6.44 -18.65
N PRO A 314 -2.39 6.88 -19.91
CA PRO A 314 -1.10 6.89 -20.57
C PRO A 314 -0.03 7.62 -19.77
N ARG A 315 1.09 6.94 -19.51
CA ARG A 315 2.31 7.55 -18.99
C ARG A 315 3.07 8.25 -20.11
N GLN A 316 3.99 9.13 -19.73
CA GLN A 316 4.98 9.64 -20.65
C GLN A 316 5.88 8.53 -21.20
N ARG A 317 6.39 8.74 -22.41
CA ARG A 317 7.35 7.84 -23.04
C ARG A 317 8.62 7.75 -22.19
N HIS A 318 9.15 6.53 -22.03
CA HIS A 318 10.40 6.30 -21.30
C HIS A 318 11.57 7.01 -21.99
N ARG A 319 12.41 7.67 -21.20
CA ARG A 319 13.64 8.34 -21.60
C ARG A 319 14.75 8.01 -20.59
N GLY A 320 15.99 8.45 -20.82
CA GLY A 320 17.08 8.21 -19.87
C GLY A 320 16.77 8.82 -18.50
N PHE A 321 17.11 8.14 -17.40
CA PHE A 321 16.73 8.55 -16.04
C PHE A 321 17.07 10.02 -15.72
N ASN A 322 18.30 10.47 -16.03
CA ASN A 322 18.71 11.86 -15.80
C ASN A 322 17.87 12.86 -16.60
N GLU A 323 17.51 12.51 -17.83
CA GLU A 323 16.63 13.32 -18.69
C GLU A 323 15.22 13.39 -18.09
N MET A 324 14.70 12.28 -17.56
CA MET A 324 13.38 12.25 -16.93
C MET A 324 13.31 13.00 -15.60
N VAL A 325 14.42 13.09 -14.86
CA VAL A 325 14.50 13.91 -13.64
C VAL A 325 14.61 15.40 -13.99
N SER A 326 15.36 15.74 -15.05
CA SER A 326 15.57 17.14 -15.47
C SER A 326 14.42 17.73 -16.29
N ASP A 327 13.71 16.90 -17.04
CA ASP A 327 12.52 17.25 -17.83
C ASP A 327 11.39 16.23 -17.55
N PRO A 328 10.71 16.34 -16.40
CA PRO A 328 9.71 15.36 -15.97
C PRO A 328 8.35 15.48 -16.67
N GLU A 329 8.13 16.53 -17.48
CA GLU A 329 6.84 16.86 -18.08
C GLU A 329 6.86 16.66 -19.61
N SER A 330 7.35 15.50 -20.06
CA SER A 330 7.28 15.17 -21.48
C SER A 330 5.83 15.13 -21.95
N LYS A 331 5.53 15.80 -23.06
CA LYS A 331 4.19 15.81 -23.65
C LYS A 331 3.88 14.56 -24.48
N VAL A 332 4.89 13.74 -24.79
CA VAL A 332 4.69 12.54 -25.61
C VAL A 332 4.26 11.38 -24.71
N LEU A 333 2.98 11.05 -24.80
CA LEU A 333 2.39 9.91 -24.11
C LEU A 333 2.68 8.61 -24.87
N ASP A 334 2.70 7.51 -24.12
CA ASP A 334 2.93 6.15 -24.62
C ASP A 334 1.76 5.23 -24.22
N PRO A 335 0.59 5.33 -24.90
CA PRO A 335 -0.57 4.51 -24.56
C PRO A 335 -0.30 3.00 -24.65
N GLU A 336 0.48 2.57 -25.64
CA GLU A 336 0.81 1.15 -25.84
C GLU A 336 1.66 0.59 -24.71
N GLY A 337 2.76 1.27 -24.36
CA GLY A 337 3.59 0.88 -23.22
C GLY A 337 2.81 0.94 -21.91
N SER A 338 1.88 1.90 -21.78
CA SER A 338 1.03 2.03 -20.60
C SER A 338 0.03 0.88 -20.46
N LEU A 339 -0.51 0.37 -21.57
CA LEU A 339 -1.38 -0.80 -21.55
C LEU A 339 -0.62 -2.05 -21.09
N VAL A 340 0.62 -2.24 -21.55
CA VAL A 340 1.48 -3.34 -21.10
C VAL A 340 1.71 -3.29 -19.59
N ASP A 341 2.07 -2.12 -19.06
CA ASP A 341 2.23 -1.89 -17.61
C ASP A 341 0.92 -2.20 -16.87
N ALA A 342 -0.18 -1.58 -17.29
CA ALA A 342 -1.48 -1.68 -16.64
C ALA A 342 -2.06 -3.10 -16.63
N GLU A 343 -1.80 -3.91 -17.65
CA GLU A 343 -2.21 -5.33 -17.66
C GLU A 343 -1.46 -6.16 -16.61
N MET A 344 -0.16 -5.90 -16.46
CA MET A 344 0.64 -6.53 -15.44
C MET A 344 0.21 -6.08 -14.04
N ASP A 345 -0.08 -4.79 -13.90
CA ASP A 345 -0.47 -4.19 -12.62
C ASP A 345 -1.90 -4.55 -12.20
N ALA A 346 -2.80 -4.78 -13.16
CA ALA A 346 -4.11 -5.36 -12.87
C ALA A 346 -3.98 -6.76 -12.25
N TYR A 347 -3.04 -7.57 -12.73
CA TYR A 347 -2.75 -8.88 -12.16
C TYR A 347 -2.13 -8.79 -10.75
N TYR A 348 -1.18 -7.87 -10.54
CA TYR A 348 -0.59 -7.67 -9.22
C TYR A 348 -1.58 -7.11 -8.20
N ASN A 349 -2.43 -6.16 -8.58
CA ASN A 349 -3.46 -5.64 -7.68
C ASN A 349 -4.47 -6.72 -7.28
N TRP A 350 -4.80 -7.66 -8.17
CA TRP A 350 -5.59 -8.84 -7.78
C TRP A 350 -4.88 -9.67 -6.70
N ILE A 351 -3.56 -9.90 -6.80
CA ILE A 351 -2.78 -10.60 -5.78
C ILE A 351 -2.79 -9.84 -4.46
N GLU A 352 -2.51 -8.53 -4.47
CA GLU A 352 -2.44 -7.71 -3.25
C GLU A 352 -3.80 -7.64 -2.55
N MET A 353 -4.89 -7.43 -3.29
CA MET A 353 -6.25 -7.46 -2.74
C MET A 353 -6.62 -8.85 -2.21
N GLY A 354 -6.09 -9.92 -2.83
CA GLY A 354 -6.26 -11.29 -2.36
C GLY A 354 -5.59 -11.56 -1.01
N ARG A 355 -4.50 -10.87 -0.67
CA ARG A 355 -3.80 -11.02 0.63
C ARG A 355 -4.60 -10.46 1.80
N ILE A 356 -5.49 -9.51 1.55
CA ILE A 356 -6.28 -8.83 2.59
C ILE A 356 -7.76 -9.23 2.58
N ALA A 357 -8.18 -10.03 1.60
CA ALA A 357 -9.54 -10.54 1.50
C ALA A 357 -9.66 -11.87 2.23
N ALA A 358 -10.77 -12.05 2.95
CA ALA A 358 -11.10 -13.37 3.46
C ALA A 358 -11.36 -14.35 2.30
N PRO A 359 -11.13 -15.67 2.52
CA PRO A 359 -11.41 -16.68 1.50
C PRO A 359 -12.83 -16.53 0.95
N GLY A 360 -12.94 -16.42 -0.37
CA GLY A 360 -14.24 -16.31 -1.02
C GLY A 360 -14.90 -14.92 -1.00
N LYS A 361 -14.20 -13.86 -0.55
CA LYS A 361 -14.79 -12.52 -0.36
C LYS A 361 -14.26 -11.43 -1.30
N LEU A 362 -13.45 -11.79 -2.30
CA LEU A 362 -12.91 -10.86 -3.29
C LEU A 362 -13.63 -10.95 -4.65
N THR A 363 -14.04 -9.80 -5.17
CA THR A 363 -14.42 -9.61 -6.57
C THR A 363 -13.47 -8.63 -7.24
N VAL A 364 -12.89 -8.99 -8.37
CA VAL A 364 -12.11 -8.09 -9.23
C VAL A 364 -12.72 -8.02 -10.62
N LEU A 365 -12.88 -6.81 -11.14
CA LEU A 365 -13.28 -6.56 -12.52
C LEU A 365 -12.28 -5.60 -13.15
N ALA A 366 -11.59 -6.06 -14.20
CA ALA A 366 -10.73 -5.23 -15.03
C ALA A 366 -11.40 -4.97 -16.40
N TRP A 367 -11.64 -3.73 -16.74
CA TRP A 367 -12.23 -3.31 -18.02
C TRP A 367 -11.19 -2.56 -18.86
N VAL A 368 -11.19 -2.85 -20.15
CA VAL A 368 -10.36 -2.17 -21.14
C VAL A 368 -11.15 -0.97 -21.68
N GLU A 369 -10.73 0.23 -21.29
CA GLU A 369 -11.45 1.50 -21.48
C GLU A 369 -11.83 1.73 -22.95
N GLY A 370 -13.10 2.04 -23.18
CA GLY A 370 -13.64 2.28 -24.52
C GLY A 370 -13.86 1.02 -25.36
N SER A 371 -13.62 -0.19 -24.83
CA SER A 371 -13.78 -1.45 -25.57
C SER A 371 -14.83 -2.38 -24.97
N SER A 372 -15.18 -3.44 -25.71
CA SER A 372 -16.07 -4.50 -25.24
C SER A 372 -15.39 -5.58 -24.38
N LYS A 373 -14.10 -5.39 -24.06
CA LYS A 373 -13.28 -6.38 -23.37
C LYS A 373 -13.18 -6.09 -21.87
N ALA A 374 -13.49 -7.09 -21.06
CA ALA A 374 -13.23 -7.08 -19.62
C ALA A 374 -12.80 -8.48 -19.13
N VAL A 375 -12.25 -8.53 -17.94
CA VAL A 375 -11.97 -9.75 -17.19
C VAL A 375 -12.58 -9.61 -15.81
N MET A 376 -13.27 -10.65 -15.37
CA MET A 376 -13.81 -10.72 -14.02
C MET A 376 -13.24 -11.93 -13.30
N VAL A 377 -12.82 -11.74 -12.05
CA VAL A 377 -12.29 -12.78 -11.16
C VAL A 377 -13.07 -12.75 -9.86
N SER A 378 -13.67 -13.88 -9.51
CA SER A 378 -14.33 -14.09 -8.23
C SER A 378 -14.50 -15.59 -7.95
N PRO A 379 -14.90 -15.99 -6.74
CA PRO A 379 -15.25 -17.38 -6.43
C PRO A 379 -16.38 -17.97 -7.29
N LYS A 380 -17.23 -17.13 -7.88
CA LYS A 380 -18.32 -17.57 -8.77
C LYS A 380 -17.90 -17.68 -10.24
N THR A 381 -16.71 -17.17 -10.59
CA THR A 381 -16.21 -17.27 -11.96
C THR A 381 -15.53 -18.62 -12.21
N LYS A 382 -15.69 -19.17 -13.42
CA LYS A 382 -14.90 -20.32 -13.85
C LYS A 382 -13.59 -19.84 -14.48
N PRO A 383 -12.42 -20.17 -13.92
CA PRO A 383 -11.13 -19.71 -14.45
C PRO A 383 -10.90 -20.12 -15.90
N ASN A 384 -10.23 -19.26 -16.66
CA ASN A 384 -9.83 -19.48 -18.05
C ASN A 384 -11.00 -19.76 -19.01
N THR A 385 -12.14 -19.10 -18.79
CA THR A 385 -13.31 -19.17 -19.68
C THR A 385 -13.54 -17.86 -20.41
N ILE A 386 -14.34 -17.91 -21.47
CA ILE A 386 -14.68 -16.76 -22.31
C ILE A 386 -16.21 -16.72 -22.48
N SER A 387 -16.80 -15.54 -22.29
CA SER A 387 -18.15 -15.22 -22.72
C SER A 387 -18.11 -14.19 -23.84
N ASN A 388 -18.75 -14.52 -24.96
CA ASN A 388 -18.96 -13.62 -26.09
C ASN A 388 -20.37 -13.01 -26.09
N GLN A 389 -21.18 -13.28 -25.06
CA GLN A 389 -22.51 -12.72 -24.95
C GLN A 389 -22.43 -11.21 -24.67
N ALA A 390 -23.34 -10.46 -25.29
CA ALA A 390 -23.55 -9.05 -24.94
C ALA A 390 -23.97 -8.95 -23.47
N VAL A 391 -23.25 -8.14 -22.70
CA VAL A 391 -23.45 -8.03 -21.25
C VAL A 391 -23.12 -6.63 -20.77
N THR A 392 -23.84 -6.13 -19.78
CA THR A 392 -23.45 -4.90 -19.08
C THR A 392 -22.51 -5.20 -17.91
N ILE A 393 -21.77 -4.21 -17.42
CA ILE A 393 -20.94 -4.37 -16.21
C ILE A 393 -21.82 -4.76 -15.02
N GLU A 394 -23.00 -4.15 -14.91
CA GLU A 394 -23.99 -4.46 -13.88
C GLU A 394 -24.44 -5.93 -13.94
N GLN A 395 -24.81 -6.43 -15.11
CA GLN A 395 -25.24 -7.82 -15.30
C GLN A 395 -24.10 -8.81 -14.98
N ALA A 396 -22.88 -8.50 -15.38
CA ALA A 396 -21.71 -9.31 -15.07
C ALA A 396 -21.47 -9.37 -13.55
N LEU A 397 -21.51 -8.23 -12.86
CA LEU A 397 -21.37 -8.16 -11.41
C LEU A 397 -22.51 -8.88 -10.69
N ALA A 398 -23.77 -8.74 -11.15
CA ALA A 398 -24.90 -9.47 -10.57
C ALA A 398 -24.72 -11.00 -10.67
N SER A 399 -24.16 -11.47 -11.79
CA SER A 399 -23.97 -12.90 -12.05
C SER A 399 -22.80 -13.50 -11.27
N PHE A 400 -21.69 -12.76 -11.18
CA PHE A 400 -20.42 -13.32 -10.73
C PHE A 400 -19.85 -12.67 -9.47
N ALA A 401 -20.34 -11.53 -8.99
CA ALA A 401 -19.75 -10.90 -7.80
C ALA A 401 -20.14 -11.67 -6.53
N VAL A 402 -19.23 -11.66 -5.57
CA VAL A 402 -19.56 -11.95 -4.17
C VAL A 402 -20.04 -10.65 -3.53
N VAL A 403 -21.24 -10.69 -2.96
CA VAL A 403 -21.95 -9.54 -2.38
C VAL A 403 -21.67 -9.47 -0.90
#